data_AF-A0A1Q9VKY7-F1
#
_entry.id   AF-A0A1Q9VKY7-F1
#
_cell.length_a   1.000
_cell.length_b   1.000
_cell.length_c   1.000
_cell.angle_alpha   90.00
_cell.angle_beta   90.00
_cell.angle_gamma   90.00
#
_symmetry.space_group_name_H-M   'P 1'
#
loop_
_entity.id
_entity.type
_entity.pdbx_description
1 polymer ?
#
loop_
_entity_poly.entity_id
_entity_poly.type
_entity_poly.pdbx_seq_one_letter_code
_entity_poly.pdbx_strand_id
1 'polypeptide(L)'
;MIPLWALLLVIVVAVAALLGLWLSLTASRLNRLHIRTDAARLSLEGALQARSAVVSAIHPDLVRAAGRTTAVALKASDMDARSDAENLLLRQLRDEDVTNPAFVEASVKVDIAARFYNDAVGDTRDLRKRPVVRAFRLAGSAPLPAFYEAMSVGDGTV
;
A
#
# COMPACT_ATOMS: atom_id res chain seq x y z
N MET A 1 9.82 -13.60 57.31
CA MET A 1 10.38 -12.52 56.48
C MET A 1 10.55 -13.07 55.08
N ILE A 2 9.89 -12.52 54.07
CA ILE A 2 10.07 -12.98 52.68
C ILE A 2 11.51 -12.62 52.28
N PRO A 3 12.32 -13.57 51.79
CA PRO A 3 13.68 -13.25 51.43
C PRO A 3 13.70 -12.34 50.20
N LEU A 4 14.56 -11.33 50.22
CA LEU A 4 14.64 -10.29 49.18
C LEU A 4 14.79 -10.86 47.76
N TRP A 5 15.51 -11.98 47.62
CA TRP A 5 15.69 -12.66 46.33
C TRP A 5 14.40 -13.25 45.77
N ALA A 6 13.49 -13.75 46.61
CA ALA A 6 12.20 -14.29 46.17
C ALA A 6 11.28 -13.16 45.69
N LEU A 7 11.29 -12.01 46.37
CA LEU A 7 10.60 -10.81 45.91
C LEU A 7 11.14 -10.34 44.55
N LEU A 8 12.46 -10.32 44.39
CA LEU A 8 13.12 -9.91 43.15
C LEU A 8 12.76 -10.87 41.99
N LEU A 9 12.74 -12.17 42.24
CA LEU A 9 12.34 -13.18 41.25
C LEU A 9 10.88 -12.97 40.81
N VAL A 10 9.95 -12.74 41.75
CA VAL A 10 8.55 -12.46 41.42
C VAL A 10 8.41 -11.18 40.58
N ILE A 11 9.15 -10.11 40.92
CA ILE A 11 9.16 -8.87 40.12
C ILE A 11 9.67 -9.14 38.71
N VAL A 12 10.77 -9.88 38.55
CA VAL A 12 11.34 -10.22 37.24
C VAL A 12 10.35 -11.03 36.42
N VAL A 13 9.70 -12.04 37.01
CA VAL A 13 8.68 -12.85 36.31
C VAL A 13 7.47 -11.98 35.92
N ALA A 14 6.99 -11.11 36.79
CA ALA A 14 5.89 -10.20 36.50
C ALA A 14 6.23 -9.23 35.36
N VAL A 15 7.44 -8.66 35.37
CA VAL A 15 7.96 -7.79 34.30
C VAL A 15 8.08 -8.57 32.99
N ALA A 16 8.62 -9.79 33.01
CA ALA A 16 8.71 -10.65 31.83
C ALA A 16 7.33 -10.99 31.24
N ALA A 17 6.35 -11.29 32.09
CA ALA A 17 4.97 -11.55 31.66
C ALA A 17 4.30 -10.31 31.05
N LEU A 18 4.47 -9.13 31.67
CA LEU A 18 3.99 -7.85 31.14
C LEU A 18 4.62 -7.53 29.78
N LEU A 19 5.94 -7.74 29.64
CA LEU A 19 6.65 -7.57 28.37
C LEU A 19 6.12 -8.53 27.31
N GLY A 20 5.96 -9.82 27.64
CA GLY A 20 5.43 -10.82 26.71
C GLY A 20 4.02 -10.48 26.21
N LEU A 21 3.12 -10.07 27.11
CA LEU A 21 1.77 -9.64 26.76
C LEU A 21 1.79 -8.40 25.86
N TRP A 22 2.63 -7.42 26.18
CA TRP A 22 2.74 -6.19 25.41
C TRP A 22 3.34 -6.41 24.01
N LEU A 23 4.31 -7.33 23.87
CA LEU A 23 4.82 -7.78 22.58
C LEU A 23 3.71 -8.45 21.75
N SER A 24 2.91 -9.31 22.37
CA SER A 24 1.80 -10.01 21.72
C SER A 24 0.73 -9.04 21.16
N LEU A 25 0.39 -8.00 21.94
CA LEU A 25 -0.51 -6.93 21.49
C LEU A 25 0.09 -6.11 20.33
N THR A 26 1.38 -5.80 20.42
CA THR A 26 2.09 -5.05 19.36
C THR A 26 2.18 -5.85 18.05
N ALA A 27 2.48 -7.15 18.13
CA ALA A 27 2.51 -8.05 16.98
C ALA A 27 1.14 -8.18 16.31
N SER A 28 0.07 -8.30 17.10
CA SER A 28 -1.30 -8.34 16.60
C SER A 28 -1.70 -7.05 15.87
N ARG A 29 -1.26 -5.89 16.37
CA ARG A 29 -1.48 -4.59 15.74
C ARG A 29 -0.72 -4.46 14.42
N LEU A 30 0.52 -4.95 14.37
CA LEU A 30 1.34 -4.93 13.15
C LEU A 30 0.74 -5.83 12.05
N ASN A 31 0.27 -7.03 12.41
CA ASN A 31 -0.34 -7.96 11.45
C ASN A 31 -1.60 -7.35 10.80
N ARG A 32 -2.46 -6.69 11.58
CA ARG A 32 -3.65 -6.00 11.06
C ARG A 32 -3.28 -4.92 10.04
N LEU A 33 -2.17 -4.23 10.25
CA LEU A 33 -1.73 -3.16 9.38
C LEU A 33 -1.13 -3.69 8.07
N HIS A 34 -0.38 -4.79 8.12
CA HIS A 34 0.08 -5.48 6.90
C HIS A 34 -1.10 -5.97 6.08
N ILE A 35 -2.07 -6.66 6.70
CA ILE A 35 -3.29 -7.12 6.01
C ILE A 35 -4.03 -5.95 5.35
N ARG A 36 -4.19 -4.83 6.07
CA ARG A 36 -4.87 -3.64 5.53
C ARG A 36 -4.12 -3.05 4.33
N THR A 37 -2.80 -2.99 4.39
CA THR A 37 -1.97 -2.44 3.31
C THR A 37 -1.97 -3.35 2.08
N ASP A 38 -1.88 -4.66 2.29
CA ASP A 38 -1.98 -5.65 1.21
C ASP A 38 -3.38 -5.64 0.57
N ALA A 39 -4.44 -5.55 1.38
CA ALA A 39 -5.81 -5.42 0.87
C ALA A 39 -5.99 -4.12 0.06
N ALA A 40 -5.45 -2.99 0.53
CA ALA A 40 -5.49 -1.74 -0.21
C ALA A 40 -4.69 -1.83 -1.53
N ARG A 41 -3.54 -2.50 -1.54
CA ARG A 41 -2.75 -2.76 -2.75
C ARG A 41 -3.54 -3.58 -3.78
N LEU A 42 -4.18 -4.66 -3.34
CA LEU A 42 -5.00 -5.51 -4.21
C LEU A 42 -6.22 -4.75 -4.78
N SER A 43 -6.83 -3.89 -3.97
CA SER A 43 -7.93 -3.02 -4.42
C SER A 43 -7.46 -2.06 -5.52
N LEU A 44 -6.28 -1.43 -5.35
CA LEU A 44 -5.67 -0.57 -6.35
C LEU A 44 -5.32 -1.34 -7.63
N GLU A 45 -4.72 -2.52 -7.51
CA GLU A 45 -4.41 -3.38 -8.66
C GLU A 45 -5.66 -3.76 -9.45
N GLY A 46 -6.75 -4.14 -8.76
CA GLY A 46 -8.03 -4.41 -9.40
C GLY A 46 -8.65 -3.19 -10.10
N ALA A 47 -8.50 -2.00 -9.51
CA ALA A 47 -8.97 -0.76 -10.14
C ALA A 47 -8.17 -0.42 -11.42
N LEU A 48 -6.85 -0.58 -11.40
CA LEU A 48 -5.98 -0.37 -12.56
C LEU A 48 -6.25 -1.36 -13.69
N GLN A 49 -6.49 -2.63 -13.35
CA GLN A 49 -6.89 -3.66 -14.31
C GLN A 49 -8.25 -3.34 -14.95
N ALA A 50 -9.23 -2.89 -14.16
CA ALA A 50 -10.53 -2.47 -14.68
C ALA A 50 -10.39 -1.30 -15.65
N ARG A 51 -9.58 -0.28 -15.33
CA ARG A 51 -9.31 0.84 -16.24
C ARG A 51 -8.63 0.38 -17.53
N SER A 52 -7.63 -0.49 -17.44
CA SER A 52 -6.94 -1.05 -18.61
C SER A 52 -7.89 -1.84 -19.52
N ALA A 53 -8.85 -2.56 -18.94
CA ALA A 53 -9.90 -3.27 -19.68
C ALA A 53 -10.86 -2.29 -20.40
N VAL A 54 -11.26 -1.21 -19.74
CA VAL A 54 -12.09 -0.16 -20.36
C VAL A 54 -11.35 0.51 -21.52
N VAL A 55 -10.07 0.87 -21.34
CA VAL A 55 -9.24 1.44 -22.42
C VAL A 55 -9.16 0.48 -23.61
N SER A 56 -8.99 -0.82 -23.36
CA SER A 56 -8.95 -1.85 -24.41
C SER A 56 -10.29 -2.02 -25.14
N ALA A 57 -11.41 -1.78 -24.45
CA ALA A 57 -12.74 -1.86 -25.03
C ALA A 57 -13.09 -0.63 -25.88
N ILE A 58 -12.63 0.56 -25.49
CA ILE A 58 -12.80 1.80 -26.25
C ILE A 58 -11.85 1.81 -27.46
N HIS A 59 -10.61 1.37 -27.27
CA HIS A 59 -9.56 1.34 -28.29
C HIS A 59 -8.96 -0.06 -28.48
N PRO A 60 -9.49 -0.84 -29.44
CA PRO A 60 -8.94 -2.15 -29.77
C PRO A 60 -7.45 -2.11 -30.18
N ASP A 61 -6.99 -1.01 -30.77
CA ASP A 61 -5.58 -0.83 -31.15
C ASP A 61 -4.64 -0.72 -29.94
N LEU A 62 -5.16 -0.29 -28.79
CA LEU A 62 -4.42 -0.12 -27.54
C LEU A 62 -4.38 -1.39 -26.66
N VAL A 63 -5.03 -2.49 -27.07
CA VAL A 63 -5.04 -3.75 -26.31
C VAL A 63 -3.64 -4.24 -25.94
N ARG A 64 -2.67 -4.12 -26.86
CA ARG A 64 -1.27 -4.49 -26.57
C ARG A 64 -0.60 -3.54 -25.58
N ALA A 65 -0.93 -2.25 -25.61
CA ALA A 65 -0.41 -1.28 -24.66
C ALA A 65 -1.00 -1.51 -23.25
N ALA A 66 -2.30 -1.74 -23.15
CA ALA A 66 -2.99 -2.10 -21.90
C ALA A 66 -2.56 -3.48 -21.34
N GLY A 67 -2.22 -4.43 -22.23
CA GLY A 67 -1.61 -5.70 -21.82
C GLY A 67 -0.23 -5.49 -21.18
N ARG A 68 0.59 -4.58 -21.72
CA ARG A 68 1.90 -4.25 -21.15
C ARG A 68 1.79 -3.59 -19.78
N THR A 69 0.83 -2.69 -19.56
CA THR A 69 0.61 -2.12 -18.22
C THR A 69 0.26 -3.22 -17.25
N THR A 70 -0.71 -4.07 -17.60
CA THR A 70 -1.18 -5.20 -16.77
C THR A 70 -0.08 -6.20 -16.44
N ALA A 71 0.88 -6.41 -17.35
CA ALA A 71 2.04 -7.28 -17.12
C ALA A 71 3.04 -6.74 -16.07
N VAL A 72 3.04 -5.43 -15.80
CA VAL A 72 3.84 -4.86 -14.72
C VAL A 72 3.14 -5.09 -13.39
N ALA A 73 3.73 -5.93 -12.54
CA ALA A 73 3.18 -6.23 -11.22
C ALA A 73 3.20 -5.00 -10.30
N LEU A 74 2.12 -4.78 -9.54
CA LEU A 74 2.03 -3.71 -8.54
C LEU A 74 2.77 -4.13 -7.26
N LYS A 75 4.03 -3.72 -7.14
CA LYS A 75 4.88 -4.09 -5.99
C LYS A 75 4.78 -3.03 -4.90
N ALA A 76 4.53 -3.47 -3.66
CA ALA A 76 4.52 -2.55 -2.52
C ALA A 76 5.83 -1.76 -2.38
N SER A 77 6.97 -2.33 -2.77
CA SER A 77 8.29 -1.69 -2.69
C SER A 77 8.61 -0.76 -3.87
N ASP A 78 7.88 -0.88 -4.97
CA ASP A 78 8.19 -0.22 -6.26
C ASP A 78 6.88 0.02 -7.01
N MET A 79 6.31 1.20 -6.78
CA MET A 79 5.07 1.65 -7.43
C MET A 79 5.33 2.38 -8.74
N ASP A 80 6.51 2.98 -8.88
CA ASP A 80 6.89 3.85 -10.00
C ASP A 80 6.84 3.08 -11.32
N ALA A 81 7.36 1.84 -11.35
CA ALA A 81 7.33 1.00 -12.55
C ALA A 81 5.91 0.80 -13.10
N ARG A 82 4.91 0.63 -12.21
CA ARG A 82 3.51 0.48 -12.63
C ARG A 82 2.90 1.83 -13.01
N SER A 83 3.13 2.88 -12.22
CA SER A 83 2.67 4.24 -12.51
C SER A 83 3.17 4.74 -13.88
N ASP A 84 4.44 4.51 -14.20
CA ASP A 84 5.03 4.89 -15.48
C ASP A 84 4.38 4.19 -16.67
N ALA A 85 4.14 2.88 -16.53
CA ALA A 85 3.46 2.11 -17.56
C ALA A 85 2.02 2.62 -17.79
N GLU A 86 1.29 2.91 -16.71
CA GLU A 86 -0.04 3.51 -16.78
C GLU A 86 0.00 4.89 -17.45
N ASN A 87 0.95 5.74 -17.07
CA ASN A 87 1.11 7.08 -17.65
C ASN A 87 1.40 7.03 -19.15
N LEU A 88 2.22 6.08 -19.60
CA LEU A 88 2.49 5.86 -21.03
C LEU A 88 1.26 5.39 -21.81
N LEU A 89 0.38 4.60 -21.18
CA LEU A 89 -0.91 4.23 -21.76
C LEU A 89 -1.84 5.44 -21.85
N LEU A 90 -1.95 6.21 -20.77
CA LEU A 90 -2.84 7.37 -20.68
C LEU A 90 -2.49 8.47 -21.69
N ARG A 91 -1.20 8.67 -21.99
CA ARG A 91 -0.73 9.62 -23.01
C ARG A 91 -1.16 9.29 -24.45
N GLN A 92 -1.64 8.07 -24.70
CA GLN A 92 -2.13 7.65 -26.02
C GLN A 92 -3.63 7.90 -26.20
N LEU A 93 -4.35 8.26 -25.13
CA LEU A 93 -5.78 8.59 -25.17
C LEU A 93 -5.99 9.97 -25.78
N ARG A 94 -7.12 10.12 -26.49
CA ARG A 94 -7.62 11.40 -27.00
C ARG A 94 -8.60 12.01 -26.00
N ASP A 95 -8.90 13.30 -26.15
CA ASP A 95 -9.82 14.02 -25.26
C ASP A 95 -11.22 13.38 -25.18
N GLU A 96 -11.70 12.85 -26.30
CA GLU A 96 -12.97 12.12 -26.38
C GLU A 96 -12.99 10.84 -25.53
N ASP A 97 -11.84 10.20 -25.34
CA ASP A 97 -11.71 8.98 -24.54
C ASP A 97 -11.69 9.30 -23.05
N VAL A 98 -11.01 10.39 -22.70
CA VAL A 98 -10.93 10.88 -21.31
C VAL A 98 -12.30 11.34 -20.82
N THR A 99 -13.14 11.85 -21.73
CA THR A 99 -14.52 12.27 -21.43
C THR A 99 -15.51 11.10 -21.46
N ASN A 100 -15.09 9.90 -21.90
CA ASN A 100 -15.98 8.74 -21.95
C ASN A 100 -16.46 8.36 -20.53
N PRO A 101 -17.77 8.23 -20.26
CA PRO A 101 -18.29 7.92 -18.94
C PRO A 101 -17.69 6.66 -18.30
N ALA A 102 -17.44 5.61 -19.08
CA ALA A 102 -16.85 4.37 -18.58
C ALA A 102 -15.39 4.57 -18.16
N PHE A 103 -14.63 5.39 -18.89
CA PHE A 103 -13.25 5.73 -18.54
C PHE A 103 -13.19 6.62 -17.31
N VAL A 104 -14.08 7.61 -17.21
CA VAL A 104 -14.19 8.50 -16.04
C VAL A 104 -14.48 7.68 -14.78
N GLU A 105 -15.47 6.78 -14.82
CA GLU A 105 -15.82 5.92 -13.68
C GLU A 105 -14.63 5.06 -13.24
N ALA A 106 -13.95 4.41 -14.20
CA ALA A 106 -12.76 3.61 -13.91
C ALA A 106 -11.62 4.45 -13.32
N SER A 107 -11.42 5.67 -13.81
CA SER A 107 -10.39 6.59 -13.33
C SER A 107 -10.67 7.09 -11.92
N VAL A 108 -11.93 7.46 -11.61
CA VAL A 108 -12.35 7.83 -10.25
C VAL A 108 -12.11 6.68 -9.28
N LYS A 109 -12.40 5.44 -9.68
CA LYS A 109 -12.15 4.26 -8.84
C LYS A 109 -10.65 4.07 -8.55
N VAL A 110 -9.80 4.29 -9.54
CA VAL A 110 -8.33 4.27 -9.37
C VAL A 110 -7.89 5.35 -8.39
N ASP A 111 -8.38 6.58 -8.53
CA ASP A 111 -8.02 7.69 -7.64
C ASP A 111 -8.39 7.43 -6.18
N ILE A 112 -9.60 6.91 -5.95
CA ILE A 112 -10.05 6.52 -4.61
C ILE A 112 -9.15 5.40 -4.06
N ALA A 113 -8.90 4.35 -4.84
CA ALA A 113 -8.07 3.23 -4.39
C ALA A 113 -6.61 3.65 -4.11
N ALA A 114 -6.05 4.55 -4.91
CA ALA A 114 -4.72 5.10 -4.72
C ALA A 114 -4.61 5.89 -3.41
N ARG A 115 -5.62 6.71 -3.08
CA ARG A 115 -5.69 7.43 -1.80
C ARG A 115 -5.74 6.47 -0.62
N PHE A 116 -6.64 5.47 -0.66
CA PHE A 116 -6.73 4.45 0.39
C PHE A 116 -5.43 3.67 0.59
N TYR A 117 -4.73 3.36 -0.50
CA TYR A 117 -3.41 2.74 -0.45
C TYR A 117 -2.38 3.66 0.22
N ASN A 118 -2.29 4.92 -0.22
CA ASN A 118 -1.35 5.90 0.33
C ASN A 118 -1.59 6.17 1.81
N ASP A 119 -2.85 6.21 2.27
CA ASP A 119 -3.19 6.33 3.70
C ASP A 119 -2.68 5.12 4.50
N ALA A 120 -2.86 3.91 3.98
CA ALA A 120 -2.33 2.69 4.62
C ALA A 120 -0.79 2.67 4.64
N VAL A 121 -0.14 3.19 3.60
CA VAL A 121 1.33 3.38 3.55
C VAL A 121 1.80 4.40 4.59
N GLY A 122 1.05 5.49 4.79
CA GLY A 122 1.30 6.45 5.86
C GLY A 122 1.27 5.80 7.24
N ASP A 123 0.17 5.08 7.54
CA ASP A 123 -0.02 4.36 8.80
C ASP A 123 1.11 3.35 9.07
N THR A 124 1.54 2.59 8.04
CA THR A 124 2.65 1.62 8.16
C THR A 124 3.99 2.28 8.43
N ARG A 125 4.31 3.36 7.71
CA ARG A 125 5.57 4.10 7.88
C ARG A 125 5.63 4.76 9.26
N ASP A 126 4.54 5.34 9.74
CA ASP A 126 4.49 5.98 11.06
C ASP A 126 4.57 4.98 12.20
N LEU A 127 3.97 3.79 12.06
CA LEU A 127 4.16 2.72 13.03
C LEU A 127 5.62 2.28 13.11
N ARG A 128 6.29 2.14 11.96
CA ARG A 128 7.69 1.69 11.89
C ARG A 128 8.69 2.69 12.49
N LYS A 129 8.34 3.98 12.54
CA LYS A 129 9.14 5.02 13.22
C LYS A 129 9.13 4.88 14.75
N ARG A 130 8.15 4.20 15.34
CA ARG A 130 8.02 4.12 16.81
C ARG A 130 9.22 3.38 17.42
N PRO A 131 9.84 3.90 18.51
CA PRO A 131 11.07 3.36 19.09
C PRO A 131 10.91 1.92 19.56
N VAL A 132 9.71 1.56 20.02
CA VAL A 132 9.29 0.21 20.38
C VAL A 132 9.45 -0.79 19.23
N VAL A 133 8.95 -0.45 18.04
CA VAL A 133 8.98 -1.37 16.88
C VAL A 133 10.41 -1.56 16.38
N ARG A 134 11.23 -0.49 16.48
CA ARG A 134 12.66 -0.55 16.17
C ARG A 134 13.45 -1.37 17.19
N ALA A 135 13.21 -1.15 18.49
CA ALA A 135 13.92 -1.83 19.58
C ALA A 135 13.69 -3.35 19.54
N PHE A 136 12.47 -3.79 19.25
CA PHE A 136 12.13 -5.21 19.19
C PHE A 136 12.24 -5.83 17.78
N ARG A 137 12.71 -5.09 16.77
CA ARG A 137 12.83 -5.53 15.35
C ARG A 137 11.56 -6.24 14.81
N LEU A 138 10.38 -5.86 15.33
CA LEU A 138 9.11 -6.54 15.05
C LEU A 138 8.66 -6.39 13.59
N ALA A 139 9.11 -5.34 12.91
CA ALA A 139 8.80 -5.11 11.49
C ALA A 139 9.61 -6.01 10.53
N GLY A 140 10.57 -6.80 11.03
CA GLY A 140 11.45 -7.63 10.21
C GLY A 140 12.20 -6.85 9.12
N SER A 141 12.66 -7.60 8.10
CA SER A 141 13.40 -7.06 6.94
C SER A 141 12.49 -6.65 5.76
N ALA A 142 11.17 -6.53 5.97
CA ALA A 142 10.26 -6.18 4.89
C ALA A 142 10.63 -4.80 4.29
N PRO A 143 10.71 -4.64 2.96
CA PRO A 143 10.98 -3.34 2.34
C PRO A 143 9.91 -2.31 2.72
N LEU A 144 10.29 -1.03 2.77
CA LEU A 144 9.33 0.05 3.05
C LEU A 144 8.35 0.17 1.88
N PRO A 145 7.03 0.22 2.13
CA PRO A 145 6.08 0.43 1.06
C PRO A 145 6.27 1.82 0.44
N ALA A 146 6.28 1.91 -0.88
CA ALA A 146 6.35 3.15 -1.66
C ALA A 146 4.95 3.76 -1.81
N PHE A 147 4.86 5.08 -1.96
CA PHE A 147 3.59 5.74 -2.29
C PHE A 147 3.28 5.50 -3.76
N TYR A 148 1.99 5.40 -4.09
CA TYR A 148 1.55 5.38 -5.48
C TYR A 148 1.28 6.81 -5.94
N GLU A 149 2.03 7.26 -6.94
CA GLU A 149 1.83 8.54 -7.59
C GLU A 149 1.00 8.32 -8.86
N ALA A 150 -0.24 8.82 -8.86
CA ALA A 150 -1.07 8.86 -10.04
C ALA A 150 -0.81 10.18 -10.78
N MET A 151 -0.84 10.17 -12.11
CA MET A 151 -0.90 11.42 -12.88
C MET A 151 -2.15 12.18 -12.47
N SER A 152 -1.97 13.18 -11.61
CA SER A 152 -2.99 14.16 -11.26
C SER A 152 -3.22 15.05 -12.48
N VAL A 153 -4.48 15.23 -12.88
CA VAL A 153 -4.89 16.25 -13.86
C VAL A 153 -4.58 17.62 -13.26
N GLY A 154 -3.33 18.07 -13.39
CA GLY A 154 -2.82 19.28 -12.75
C GLY A 154 -1.29 19.46 -12.77
N ASP A 155 -0.51 18.42 -13.06
CA ASP A 155 0.97 18.49 -13.04
C ASP A 155 1.60 19.02 -14.34
N GLY A 156 0.79 19.63 -15.22
CA GLY A 156 1.20 20.21 -16.50
C GLY A 156 1.84 21.60 -16.43
N THR A 157 2.36 22.02 -15.27
CA THR A 157 3.04 23.32 -15.13
C THR A 157 4.37 23.18 -14.40
N VAL A 158 5.43 22.89 -15.17
CA VAL A 158 6.73 23.56 -15.03
C VAL A 158 7.32 23.77 -16.42
#